data_AF-A0ABD5VBP0-F1
#
_entry.id   AF-A0ABD5VBP0-F1
#
_cell.length_a   1.000
_cell.length_b   1.000
_cell.length_c   1.000
_cell.angle_alpha   90.00
_cell.angle_beta   90.00
_cell.angle_gamma   90.00
#
_symmetry.space_group_name_H-M   'P 1'
#
loop_
_entity.id
_entity.type
_entity.pdbx_description
1 polymer ?
#
loop_
_entity_poly.entity_id
_entity_poly.type
_entity_poly.pdbx_seq_one_letter_code
_entity_poly.pdbx_strand_id
1 'polypeptide(L)'
;MSMSAADDRSQNDDVLSDAEYRDRLRELPPSAKLVSKVLESDSPLSQGQLAEESLLPDRTVRYALNRLEDEDLVNSRYSFQDARKQVYYLNV
;
A
#
# COMPACT_ATOMS: atom_id res chain seq x y z
N MET A 1 18.52 -39.47 9.87
CA MET A 1 17.56 -38.64 10.61
C MET A 1 17.58 -37.27 9.95
N SER A 2 16.46 -36.87 9.36
CA SER A 2 16.32 -35.66 8.56
C SER A 2 15.76 -34.53 9.42
N MET A 3 16.42 -33.37 9.36
CA MET A 3 16.07 -32.08 9.96
C MET A 3 16.39 -31.06 8.83
N SER A 4 15.58 -30.09 8.41
CA SER A 4 14.33 -29.55 8.91
C SER A 4 13.69 -28.82 7.71
N ALA A 5 12.43 -29.14 7.39
CA ALA A 5 11.59 -28.34 6.51
C ALA A 5 10.51 -27.72 7.40
N ALA A 6 10.70 -26.46 7.80
CA ALA A 6 9.67 -25.59 8.37
C ALA A 6 10.31 -24.23 8.73
N ASP A 7 10.75 -23.48 7.72
CA ASP A 7 10.79 -22.01 7.82
C ASP A 7 9.74 -21.50 6.82
N ASP A 8 8.48 -21.74 7.17
CA ASP A 8 7.29 -21.17 6.50
C ASP A 8 6.38 -20.59 7.58
N ARG A 9 6.97 -19.73 8.41
CA ARG A 9 6.27 -18.93 9.42
C ARG A 9 6.72 -17.49 9.26
N SER A 10 5.99 -16.75 8.43
CA SER A 10 5.59 -15.34 8.61
C SER A 10 5.17 -14.76 7.26
N GLN A 11 3.94 -15.02 6.84
CA GLN A 11 3.31 -14.28 5.72
C GLN A 11 1.85 -13.90 6.01
N ASN A 12 1.39 -13.96 7.27
CA ASN A 12 0.02 -13.60 7.65
C ASN A 12 -0.05 -12.65 8.86
N ASP A 13 1.07 -12.12 9.35
CA ASP A 13 1.09 -11.22 10.53
C ASP A 13 0.95 -9.72 10.17
N ASP A 14 0.94 -9.36 8.88
CA ASP A 14 1.00 -7.96 8.44
C ASP A 14 -0.35 -7.32 8.07
N VAL A 15 -1.47 -8.06 8.03
CA VAL A 15 -2.77 -7.46 7.67
C VAL A 15 -3.36 -6.71 8.85
N LEU A 16 -3.59 -5.40 8.71
CA LEU A 16 -4.16 -4.56 9.78
C LEU A 16 -5.65 -4.82 9.95
N SER A 17 -6.15 -4.70 11.18
CA SER A 17 -7.60 -4.58 11.38
C SER A 17 -8.13 -3.24 10.87
N ASP A 18 -9.40 -3.22 10.42
CA ASP A 18 -10.10 -1.99 10.01
C ASP A 18 -9.98 -0.83 11.01
N ALA A 19 -9.98 -1.14 12.32
CA ALA A 19 -9.89 -0.14 13.37
C ALA A 19 -8.49 0.47 13.43
N GLU A 20 -7.45 -0.35 13.44
CA GLU A 20 -6.05 0.09 13.47
C GLU A 20 -5.69 0.87 12.20
N TYR A 21 -6.13 0.40 11.03
CA TYR A 21 -5.97 1.10 9.76
C TYR A 21 -6.54 2.51 9.83
N ARG A 22 -7.79 2.65 10.31
CA ARG A 22 -8.47 3.95 10.41
C ARG A 22 -7.82 4.87 11.43
N ASP A 23 -7.33 4.35 12.54
CA ASP A 23 -6.69 5.16 13.58
C ASP A 23 -5.35 5.73 13.10
N ARG A 24 -4.49 4.92 12.47
CA ARG A 24 -3.25 5.40 11.84
C ARG A 24 -3.53 6.39 10.71
N LEU A 25 -4.50 6.08 9.84
CA LEU A 25 -4.87 6.94 8.72
C LEU A 25 -5.38 8.32 9.17
N ARG A 26 -6.00 8.44 10.36
CA ARG A 26 -6.50 9.72 10.89
C ARG A 26 -5.39 10.73 11.14
N GLU A 27 -4.20 10.29 11.53
CA GLU A 27 -3.06 11.16 11.83
C GLU A 27 -2.33 11.64 10.55
N LEU A 28 -2.63 11.05 9.40
CA LEU A 28 -1.96 11.35 8.14
C LEU A 28 -2.48 12.63 7.45
N PRO A 29 -1.65 13.26 6.58
CA PRO A 29 -2.05 14.45 5.84
C PRO A 29 -3.19 14.15 4.84
N PRO A 30 -3.94 15.19 4.39
CA PRO A 30 -5.07 15.01 3.49
C PRO A 30 -4.74 14.31 2.17
N SER A 31 -3.54 14.53 1.63
CA SER A 31 -3.08 13.86 0.40
C SER A 31 -2.95 12.34 0.58
N ALA A 32 -2.42 11.87 1.70
CA ALA A 32 -2.32 10.45 2.03
C ALA A 32 -3.71 9.82 2.21
N LYS A 33 -4.62 10.51 2.91
CA LYS A 33 -6.01 10.08 3.05
C LYS A 33 -6.71 9.95 1.69
N LEU A 34 -6.52 10.91 0.79
CA LEU A 34 -7.09 10.85 -0.56
C LEU A 34 -6.52 9.68 -1.37
N VAL A 35 -5.21 9.49 -1.37
CA VAL A 35 -4.57 8.36 -2.07
C VAL A 35 -5.06 7.02 -1.51
N SER A 36 -5.19 6.90 -0.19
CA SER A 36 -5.75 5.70 0.44
C SER A 36 -7.19 5.42 -0.01
N LYS A 37 -8.00 6.47 -0.17
CA LYS A 37 -9.38 6.36 -0.66
C LYS A 37 -9.44 5.87 -2.10
N VAL A 38 -8.52 6.30 -2.96
CA VAL A 38 -8.42 5.84 -4.34
C VAL A 38 -7.99 4.36 -4.40
N LEU A 39 -7.14 3.93 -3.46
CA LEU A 39 -6.70 2.54 -3.33
C LEU A 39 -7.76 1.60 -2.75
N GLU A 40 -8.91 2.09 -2.27
CA GLU A 40 -10.06 1.24 -1.90
C GLU A 40 -10.73 0.57 -3.12
N SER A 41 -10.27 0.85 -4.35
CA SER A 41 -10.75 0.19 -5.56
C SER A 41 -10.30 -1.27 -5.67
N ASP A 42 -11.00 -2.08 -6.47
CA ASP A 42 -10.77 -3.54 -6.60
C ASP A 42 -9.41 -3.95 -7.23
N SER A 43 -8.52 -3.00 -7.53
CA SER A 43 -7.25 -3.28 -8.21
C SER A 43 -6.07 -2.46 -7.69
N PRO A 44 -4.88 -3.07 -7.54
CA PRO A 44 -3.66 -2.33 -7.24
C PRO A 44 -3.33 -1.31 -8.34
N LEU A 45 -2.94 -0.10 -7.94
CA LEU A 45 -2.66 1.00 -8.87
C LEU A 45 -1.19 1.37 -8.85
N SER A 46 -0.64 1.68 -10.03
CA SER A 46 0.70 2.27 -10.14
C SER A 46 0.68 3.75 -9.70
N GLN A 47 1.86 4.29 -9.38
CA GLN A 47 1.98 5.70 -8.98
C GLN A 47 1.38 6.68 -10.01
N GLY A 48 1.54 6.40 -11.31
CA GLY A 48 0.97 7.22 -12.38
C GLY A 48 -0.57 7.16 -12.42
N GLN A 49 -1.14 5.96 -12.27
CA GLN A 49 -2.60 5.80 -12.18
C GLN A 49 -3.16 6.49 -10.93
N LEU A 50 -2.45 6.42 -9.81
CA LEU A 50 -2.84 7.16 -8.61
C LEU A 50 -2.82 8.67 -8.83
N ALA A 51 -1.87 9.20 -9.60
CA ALA A 51 -1.85 10.61 -9.96
C ALA A 51 -3.05 11.00 -10.84
N GLU A 52 -3.37 10.17 -11.83
CA GLU A 52 -4.53 10.37 -12.71
C GLU A 52 -5.86 10.34 -11.94
N GLU A 53 -6.08 9.31 -11.11
CA GLU A 53 -7.34 9.10 -10.37
C GLU A 53 -7.52 10.09 -9.21
N SER A 54 -6.44 10.45 -8.51
CA SER A 54 -6.51 11.41 -7.39
C SER A 54 -6.47 12.87 -7.84
N LEU A 55 -6.16 13.14 -9.11
CA LEU A 55 -5.88 14.48 -9.65
C LEU A 55 -4.74 15.21 -8.91
N LEU A 56 -3.87 14.48 -8.24
CA LEU A 56 -2.70 15.03 -7.55
C LEU A 56 -1.48 15.00 -8.48
N PRO A 57 -0.56 15.99 -8.37
CA PRO A 57 0.73 15.91 -9.03
C PRO A 57 1.54 14.69 -8.57
N ASP A 58 2.37 14.11 -9.45
CA ASP A 58 3.20 12.93 -9.17
C ASP A 58 4.03 13.03 -7.88
N ARG A 59 4.56 14.24 -7.61
CA ARG A 59 5.36 14.51 -6.40
C ARG A 59 4.52 14.38 -5.13
N THR A 60 3.26 14.80 -5.18
CA THR A 60 2.32 14.71 -4.07
C THR A 60 1.86 13.27 -3.86
N VAL A 61 1.63 12.51 -4.94
CA VAL A 61 1.34 11.08 -4.85
C VAL A 61 2.51 10.33 -4.23
N ARG A 62 3.74 10.60 -4.67
CA ARG A 62 4.93 9.98 -4.07
C ARG A 62 5.05 10.31 -2.59
N TYR A 63 4.85 11.56 -2.23
CA TYR A 63 4.83 11.97 -0.82
C TYR A 63 3.75 11.23 -0.03
N ALA A 64 2.53 11.14 -0.57
CA ALA A 64 1.42 10.43 0.06
C ALA A 64 1.71 8.94 0.24
N LEU A 65 2.23 8.26 -0.79
CA LEU A 65 2.61 6.85 -0.73
C LEU A 65 3.69 6.61 0.32
N ASN A 66 4.75 7.40 0.34
CA ASN A 66 5.79 7.29 1.38
C ASN A 66 5.18 7.40 2.79
N ARG A 67 4.25 8.34 3.00
CA ARG A 67 3.60 8.51 4.32
C ARG A 67 2.67 7.37 4.70
N LEU A 68 2.07 6.70 3.71
CA LEU A 68 1.24 5.51 3.94
C LEU A 68 2.13 4.28 4.22
N GLU A 69 3.24 4.14 3.51
CA GLU A 69 4.23 3.06 3.72
C GLU A 69 4.92 3.21 5.09
N ASP A 70 5.28 4.43 5.50
CA ASP A 70 5.87 4.71 6.82
C ASP A 70 4.96 4.26 7.99
N GLU A 71 3.64 4.19 7.77
CA GLU A 71 2.63 3.74 8.76
C GLU A 71 2.12 2.31 8.50
N ASP A 72 2.75 1.58 7.59
CA ASP A 72 2.38 0.23 7.13
C ASP A 72 0.93 0.11 6.60
N LEU A 73 0.36 1.20 6.09
CA LEU A 73 -1.03 1.26 5.61
C LEU A 73 -1.19 0.77 4.17
N VAL A 74 -0.10 0.77 3.40
CA VAL A 74 -0.06 0.29 2.03
C VAL A 74 1.14 -0.62 1.82
N ASN A 75 0.96 -1.59 0.94
CA ASN A 75 2.02 -2.45 0.45
C ASN A 75 2.26 -2.18 -1.04
N SER A 76 3.45 -2.52 -1.51
CA SER A 76 3.82 -2.44 -2.91
C SER A 76 4.34 -3.77 -3.44
N ARG A 77 4.15 -3.99 -4.74
CA ARG A 77 4.72 -5.13 -5.47
C ARG A 77 5.01 -4.74 -6.92
N TYR A 78 5.88 -5.49 -7.59
CA TYR A 78 6.06 -5.31 -9.03
C TYR A 78 4.78 -5.65 -9.79
N SER A 79 4.46 -4.85 -10.79
CA SER A 79 3.30 -5.08 -11.64
C SER A 79 3.49 -6.34 -12.48
N PHE A 80 2.42 -7.13 -12.61
CA PHE A 80 2.40 -8.27 -13.53
C PHE A 80 2.37 -7.86 -15.00
N GLN A 81 1.95 -6.62 -15.32
CA GLN A 81 1.89 -6.11 -16.68
C GLN A 81 3.23 -5.51 -17.14
N ASP A 82 3.96 -4.84 -16.23
CA ASP A 82 5.30 -4.29 -16.48
C ASP A 82 6.11 -4.39 -15.19
N ALA A 83 7.02 -5.37 -15.12
CA ALA A 83 7.82 -5.64 -13.92
C ALA A 83 8.75 -4.49 -13.51
N ARG A 84 8.93 -3.47 -14.36
CA ARG A 84 9.69 -2.25 -14.00
C ARG A 84 8.86 -1.27 -13.16
N LYS A 85 7.54 -1.44 -13.13
CA LYS A 85 6.60 -0.59 -12.39
C LYS A 85 6.21 -1.29 -11.09
N GLN A 86 6.05 -0.51 -10.04
CA GLN A 86 5.39 -0.94 -8.82
C GLN A 86 3.90 -0.57 -8.87
N VAL A 87 3.09 -1.40 -8.22
CA VAL A 87 1.69 -1.14 -7.91
C VAL A 87 1.49 -1.21 -6.41
N TYR A 88 0.59 -0.38 -5.92
CA TYR A 88 0.29 -0.19 -4.50
C TYR A 88 -1.12 -0.70 -4.18
N TYR A 89 -1.30 -1.21 -2.97
CA TYR A 89 -2.57 -1.75 -2.48
C TYR A 89 -2.65 -1.56 -0.95
N LEU A 90 -3.87 -1.49 -0.42
CA LEU A 90 -4.07 -1.31 1.02
C LEU A 90 -3.63 -2.55 1.81
N ASN A 91 -3.20 -2.33 3.04
CA ASN A 91 -2.81 -3.38 3.97
C ASN A 91 -3.93 -3.68 4.98
N VAL A 92 -5.09 -4.11 4.48
CA VAL A 92 -6.32 -4.40 5.25
C VAL A 92 -7.08 -5.57 4.63
#